data_AF-C8W6R5-F1
#
_entry.id   AF-C8W6R5-F1
#
_cell.length_a   1.000
_cell.length_b   1.000
_cell.length_c   1.000
_cell.angle_alpha   90.00
_cell.angle_beta   90.00
_cell.angle_gamma   90.00
#
_symmetry.space_group_name_H-M   'P 1'
#
loop_
_entity.id
_entity.type
_entity.pdbx_description
1 polymer ?
#
loop_
_entity_poly.entity_id
_entity_poly.type
_entity_poly.pdbx_seq_one_letter_code
_entity_poly.pdbx_strand_id
1 'polypeptide(L)'
;MTFEYNHRQVMIDKVTDMLLSEKYSEKEALSMFIWKLSEIEPPMTTLEQSMFCVYYRINKSYSEISIENTETAFDILEIPKSKLGLTSRELRKVALIAYWEQFNNLTVAVSDMLTNARLIGMKKKALSYLI
;
A
#
# COMPACT_ATOMS: atom_id res chain seq x y z
N MET A 1 24.00 -1.14 -9.55
CA MET A 1 22.65 -0.96 -8.98
C MET A 1 21.58 -1.83 -9.68
N THR A 2 21.98 -2.84 -10.48
CA THR A 2 21.08 -3.69 -11.30
C THR A 2 21.03 -5.15 -10.82
N PHE A 3 21.99 -5.60 -10.02
CA PHE A 3 22.10 -7.01 -9.58
C PHE A 3 21.08 -7.36 -8.48
N GLU A 4 20.88 -6.48 -7.50
CA GLU A 4 19.91 -6.70 -6.41
C GLU A 4 18.45 -6.70 -6.87
N TYR A 5 18.12 -5.88 -7.88
CA TYR A 5 16.76 -5.80 -8.42
C TYR A 5 16.36 -7.11 -9.12
N ASN A 6 17.27 -7.67 -9.92
CA ASN A 6 17.07 -8.98 -10.55
C ASN A 6 16.93 -10.10 -9.53
N HIS A 7 17.68 -10.06 -8.42
CA HIS A 7 17.56 -11.09 -7.39
C HIS A 7 16.19 -11.04 -6.70
N ARG A 8 15.72 -9.86 -6.29
CA ARG A 8 14.42 -9.71 -5.61
C ARG A 8 13.24 -10.15 -6.47
N GLN A 9 13.21 -9.77 -7.75
CA GLN A 9 12.15 -10.18 -8.67
C GLN A 9 12.13 -11.71 -8.82
N VAL A 10 13.29 -12.34 -9.02
CA VAL A 10 13.40 -13.81 -9.12
C VAL A 10 12.87 -14.51 -7.87
N MET A 11 13.06 -13.93 -6.68
CA MET A 11 12.55 -14.52 -5.44
C MET A 11 11.02 -14.40 -5.31
N ILE A 12 10.46 -13.24 -5.69
CA ILE A 12 9.01 -13.04 -5.75
C ILE A 12 8.39 -14.03 -6.74
N ASP A 13 8.98 -14.15 -7.93
CA ASP A 13 8.51 -15.05 -8.98
C ASP A 13 8.56 -16.50 -8.51
N LYS A 14 9.68 -16.95 -7.90
CA LYS A 14 9.80 -18.30 -7.34
C LYS A 14 8.74 -18.63 -6.28
N VAL A 15 8.50 -17.71 -5.34
CA VAL A 15 7.50 -17.94 -4.28
C VAL A 15 6.10 -17.96 -4.88
N THR A 16 5.83 -17.08 -5.85
CA THR A 16 4.55 -17.01 -6.55
C THR A 16 4.30 -18.29 -7.35
N ASP A 17 5.27 -18.71 -8.16
CA ASP A 17 5.21 -19.92 -8.97
C ASP A 17 5.02 -21.17 -8.11
N MET A 18 5.75 -21.29 -7.00
CA MET A 18 5.59 -22.37 -6.03
C MET A 18 4.15 -22.43 -5.50
N LEU A 19 3.63 -21.31 -4.99
CA LEU A 19 2.28 -21.26 -4.40
C LEU A 19 1.18 -21.52 -5.44
N LEU A 20 1.34 -21.01 -6.66
CA LEU A 20 0.41 -21.27 -7.75
C LEU A 20 0.48 -22.73 -8.22
N SER A 21 1.68 -23.34 -8.26
CA SER A 21 1.87 -24.75 -8.62
C SER A 21 1.24 -25.72 -7.61
N GLU A 22 1.13 -25.30 -6.35
CA GLU A 22 0.45 -26.03 -5.27
C GLU A 22 -1.09 -25.87 -5.30
N LYS A 23 -1.63 -25.22 -6.35
CA LYS A 23 -3.07 -24.97 -6.56
C LYS A 23 -3.74 -24.09 -5.50
N TYR A 24 -2.98 -23.28 -4.77
CA TYR A 24 -3.57 -22.24 -3.94
C TYR A 24 -4.22 -21.18 -4.81
N SER A 25 -5.36 -20.65 -4.38
CA SER A 25 -5.92 -19.44 -4.96
C SER A 25 -4.96 -18.25 -4.76
N GLU A 26 -5.06 -17.24 -5.61
CA GLU A 26 -4.25 -16.01 -5.48
C GLU A 26 -4.35 -15.40 -4.07
N LYS A 27 -5.54 -15.46 -3.45
CA LYS A 27 -5.77 -14.97 -2.07
C LYS A 27 -5.01 -15.79 -1.02
N GLU A 28 -4.98 -17.11 -1.17
CA GLU A 28 -4.25 -18.01 -0.28
C GLU A 28 -2.74 -17.86 -0.48
N ALA A 29 -2.29 -17.82 -1.74
CA ALA A 29 -0.90 -17.58 -2.10
C ALA A 29 -0.39 -16.26 -1.49
N LEU A 30 -1.12 -15.15 -1.63
CA LEU A 30 -0.76 -13.88 -1.02
C LEU A 30 -0.69 -13.93 0.51
N SER A 31 -1.54 -14.74 1.15
CA SER A 31 -1.54 -14.89 2.61
C SER A 31 -0.35 -15.72 3.11
N MET A 32 0.11 -16.68 2.30
CA MET A 32 1.29 -17.52 2.58
C MET A 32 2.61 -16.89 2.12
N PHE A 33 2.54 -15.92 1.21
CA PHE A 33 3.69 -15.28 0.57
C PHE A 33 4.71 -14.76 1.58
N ILE A 34 4.26 -14.05 2.62
CA ILE A 34 5.15 -13.49 3.65
C ILE A 34 5.88 -14.59 4.42
N TRP A 35 5.20 -15.69 4.74
CA TRP A 35 5.82 -16.84 5.42
C TRP A 35 6.85 -17.51 4.51
N LYS A 36 6.52 -17.70 3.23
CA LYS A 36 7.42 -18.29 2.26
C LYS A 36 8.65 -17.44 1.97
N LEU A 37 8.55 -16.11 2.01
CA LEU A 37 9.70 -15.21 1.90
C LEU A 37 10.74 -15.39 3.02
N SER A 38 10.36 -15.94 4.17
CA SER A 38 11.32 -16.24 5.26
C SER A 38 12.07 -17.56 5.06
N GLU A 39 11.57 -18.44 4.19
CA GLU A 39 12.09 -19.79 3.93
C GLU A 39 12.99 -19.86 2.69
N ILE A 40 13.12 -18.75 1.94
CA ILE A 40 13.92 -18.69 0.71
C ILE A 40 15.42 -18.56 1.00
N GLU A 41 16.28 -19.06 0.09
CA GLU A 41 17.75 -18.95 0.21
C GLU A 41 18.33 -18.03 -0.90
N PRO A 42 19.03 -16.94 -0.55
CA PRO A 42 19.26 -16.43 0.81
C PRO A 42 17.97 -15.81 1.40
N PRO A 43 17.80 -15.85 2.74
CA PRO A 43 16.60 -15.33 3.38
C PRO A 43 16.49 -13.81 3.17
N MET A 44 15.27 -13.33 2.92
CA MET A 44 15.02 -11.88 2.93
C MET A 44 15.35 -11.31 4.30
N THR A 45 15.91 -10.10 4.32
CA THR A 45 16.15 -9.40 5.58
C THR A 45 14.83 -9.10 6.31
N THR A 46 14.87 -8.98 7.64
CA THR A 46 13.70 -8.59 8.44
C THR A 46 13.08 -7.26 7.96
N LEU A 47 13.92 -6.33 7.49
CA LEU A 47 13.47 -5.06 6.91
C LEU A 47 12.66 -5.28 5.64
N GLU A 48 13.14 -6.10 4.71
CA GLU A 48 12.44 -6.40 3.46
C GLU A 48 11.12 -7.12 3.73
N GLN A 49 11.10 -8.13 4.59
CA GLN A 49 9.87 -8.82 5.00
C GLN A 49 8.86 -7.84 5.63
N SER A 50 9.33 -6.93 6.47
CA SER A 50 8.49 -5.89 7.08
C SER A 50 7.90 -4.96 6.03
N MET A 51 8.69 -4.54 5.03
CA MET A 51 8.20 -3.70 3.93
C MET A 51 7.16 -4.44 3.07
N PHE A 52 7.35 -5.72 2.78
CA PHE A 52 6.31 -6.53 2.10
C PHE A 52 5.01 -6.59 2.91
N CYS A 53 5.11 -6.82 4.22
CA CYS A 53 3.94 -6.83 5.10
C CYS A 53 3.22 -5.47 5.13
N VAL A 54 3.97 -4.37 5.18
CA VAL A 54 3.45 -3.00 5.07
C VAL A 54 2.67 -2.83 3.77
N TYR A 55 3.29 -3.13 2.63
CA TYR A 55 2.64 -2.95 1.32
C TYR A 55 1.40 -3.83 1.16
N TYR A 56 1.47 -5.09 1.62
CA TYR A 56 0.31 -5.98 1.62
C TYR A 56 -0.85 -5.40 2.43
N ARG A 57 -0.59 -4.90 3.66
CA ARG A 57 -1.63 -4.30 4.51
C ARG A 57 -2.20 -3.01 3.93
N ILE A 58 -1.35 -2.15 3.35
CA ILE A 58 -1.79 -0.95 2.63
C ILE A 58 -2.72 -1.34 1.48
N ASN A 59 -2.28 -2.29 0.64
CA ASN A 59 -3.05 -2.73 -0.52
C ASN A 59 -4.38 -3.38 -0.13
N LYS A 60 -4.36 -4.24 0.90
CA LYS A 60 -5.58 -4.85 1.44
C LYS A 60 -6.57 -3.78 1.91
N SER A 61 -6.10 -2.82 2.71
CA SER A 61 -6.96 -1.73 3.18
C SER A 61 -7.46 -0.83 2.06
N TYR A 62 -6.65 -0.60 1.02
CA TYR A 62 -7.02 0.16 -0.17
C TYR A 62 -8.13 -0.54 -0.97
N SER A 63 -8.07 -1.87 -1.08
CA SER A 63 -9.05 -2.67 -1.82
C SER A 63 -10.36 -2.90 -1.07
N GLU A 64 -10.31 -2.96 0.27
CA GLU A 64 -11.49 -3.20 1.11
C GLU A 64 -12.37 -1.96 1.33
N ILE A 65 -11.81 -0.74 1.18
CA ILE A 65 -12.57 0.50 1.41
C ILE A 65 -13.32 0.94 0.14
N SER A 66 -14.63 1.10 0.28
CA SER A 66 -15.50 1.75 -0.70
C SER A 66 -15.65 3.23 -0.37
N ILE A 67 -15.48 4.10 -1.35
CA ILE A 67 -15.70 5.55 -1.22
C ILE A 67 -16.79 5.91 -2.21
N GLU A 68 -17.95 6.30 -1.69
CA GLU A 68 -19.17 6.49 -2.48
C GLU A 68 -19.36 7.93 -2.95
N ASN A 69 -18.73 8.89 -2.28
CA ASN A 69 -18.88 10.31 -2.58
C ASN A 69 -17.63 11.13 -2.22
N THR A 70 -17.54 12.31 -2.84
CA THR A 70 -16.46 13.28 -2.65
C THR A 70 -16.32 13.73 -1.20
N GLU A 71 -17.42 13.88 -0.45
CA GLU A 71 -17.37 14.29 0.95
C GLU A 71 -16.63 13.28 1.83
N THR A 72 -16.88 11.99 1.61
CA THR A 72 -16.17 10.91 2.31
C THR A 72 -14.68 10.94 2.00
N ALA A 73 -14.30 11.18 0.74
CA ALA A 73 -12.89 11.31 0.37
C ALA A 73 -12.23 12.54 1.01
N PHE A 74 -12.95 13.65 1.13
CA PHE A 74 -12.49 14.85 1.83
C PHE A 74 -12.30 14.59 3.31
N ASP A 75 -13.26 13.94 3.96
CA ASP A 75 -13.20 13.62 5.38
C ASP A 75 -12.01 12.68 5.67
N ILE A 76 -11.76 11.67 4.83
CA ILE A 76 -10.59 10.77 4.95
C ILE A 76 -9.26 11.51 4.78
N LEU A 77 -9.18 12.44 3.82
CA LEU A 77 -8.01 13.27 3.58
C LEU A 77 -7.95 14.53 4.44
N GLU A 78 -8.87 14.70 5.39
CA GLU A 78 -8.95 15.89 6.26
C GLU A 78 -8.94 17.22 5.46
N ILE A 79 -9.54 17.21 4.26
CA ILE A 79 -9.66 18.39 3.40
C ILE A 79 -10.91 19.18 3.83
N PRO A 80 -10.80 20.49 4.10
CA PRO A 80 -11.96 21.30 4.47
C PRO A 80 -13.07 21.27 3.42
N LYS A 81 -14.32 21.07 3.85
CA LYS A 81 -15.51 21.07 2.96
C LYS A 81 -15.70 22.38 2.19
N SER A 82 -15.13 23.49 2.66
CA SER A 82 -15.08 24.77 1.93
C SER A 82 -14.38 24.65 0.56
N LYS A 83 -13.63 23.57 0.32
CA LYS A 83 -12.93 23.28 -0.94
C LYS A 83 -13.73 22.42 -1.92
N LEU A 84 -14.99 22.07 -1.62
CA LEU A 84 -15.83 21.22 -2.48
C LEU A 84 -16.16 21.86 -3.85
N GLY A 85 -16.07 23.20 -3.97
CA GLY A 85 -16.32 23.93 -5.21
C GLY A 85 -15.09 24.19 -6.09
N LEU A 86 -13.93 23.63 -5.75
CA LEU A 86 -12.71 23.82 -6.52
C LEU A 86 -12.80 23.19 -7.92
N THR A 87 -12.09 23.76 -8.89
CA THR A 87 -11.93 23.11 -10.20
C THR A 87 -11.14 21.81 -10.06
N SER A 88 -11.26 20.88 -11.00
CA SER A 88 -10.52 19.60 -10.97
C SER A 88 -9.00 19.77 -10.82
N ARG A 89 -8.43 20.82 -11.43
CA ARG A 89 -7.00 21.14 -11.32
C ARG A 89 -6.61 21.57 -9.91
N GLU A 90 -7.40 22.43 -9.29
CA GLU A 90 -7.16 22.93 -7.94
C GLU A 90 -7.38 21.84 -6.90
N LEU A 91 -8.45 21.05 -7.08
CA LEU A 91 -8.76 19.90 -6.25
C LEU A 91 -7.61 18.90 -6.26
N ARG A 92 -7.10 18.53 -7.44
CA ARG A 92 -5.95 17.62 -7.57
C ARG A 92 -4.74 18.12 -6.79
N LYS A 93 -4.43 19.41 -6.88
CA LYS A 93 -3.32 20.02 -6.14
C LYS A 93 -3.53 19.91 -4.63
N VAL A 94 -4.72 20.27 -4.15
CA VAL A 94 -5.04 20.22 -2.71
C VAL A 94 -5.01 18.78 -2.19
N ALA A 95 -5.61 17.83 -2.91
CA ALA A 95 -5.66 16.44 -2.52
C ALA A 95 -4.27 15.82 -2.44
N LEU A 96 -3.38 16.12 -3.42
CA LEU A 96 -2.00 15.66 -3.39
C LEU A 96 -1.23 16.22 -2.20
N ILE A 97 -1.37 17.52 -1.90
CA ILE A 97 -0.70 18.15 -0.75
C ILE A 97 -1.16 17.49 0.54
N ALA A 98 -2.48 17.40 0.76
CA ALA A 98 -3.05 16.81 1.97
C ALA A 98 -2.59 15.35 2.15
N TYR A 99 -2.64 14.54 1.09
CA TYR A 99 -2.17 13.16 1.12
C TYR A 99 -0.68 13.08 1.48
N TRP A 100 0.20 13.87 0.83
CA TRP A 100 1.64 13.76 1.05
C TRP A 100 2.07 14.26 2.43
N GLU A 101 1.45 15.33 2.95
CA GLU A 101 1.68 15.78 4.33
C GLU A 101 1.33 14.68 5.33
N GLN A 102 0.16 14.06 5.17
CA GLN A 102 -0.28 12.99 6.05
C GLN A 102 0.55 11.73 5.89
N PHE A 103 0.91 11.35 4.65
CA PHE A 103 1.77 10.21 4.39
C PHE A 103 3.11 10.35 5.09
N ASN A 104 3.79 11.50 4.92
CA ASN A 104 5.09 11.75 5.54
C ASN A 104 5.01 11.69 7.08
N ASN A 105 3.92 12.16 7.68
CA ASN A 105 3.69 12.06 9.12
C ASN A 105 3.45 10.61 9.60
N LEU A 106 2.87 9.75 8.74
CA LEU A 106 2.55 8.37 9.07
C LEU A 106 3.68 7.38 8.78
N THR A 107 4.73 7.81 8.07
CA THR A 107 5.81 6.94 7.56
C THR A 107 7.20 7.37 8.00
N VAL A 108 7.34 7.93 9.21
CA VAL A 108 8.65 8.39 9.74
C VAL A 108 9.63 7.22 9.89
N ALA A 109 9.17 6.09 10.41
CA ALA A 109 9.89 4.81 10.45
C ALA A 109 9.06 3.66 9.84
N VAL A 110 9.72 2.56 9.48
CA VAL A 110 9.05 1.35 8.95
C VAL A 110 8.04 0.77 9.96
N SER A 111 8.33 0.85 11.26
CA SER A 111 7.39 0.49 12.32
C SER A 111 6.12 1.32 12.29
N ASP A 112 6.24 2.61 11.96
CA ASP A 112 5.10 3.53 11.84
C ASP A 112 4.30 3.17 10.59
N MET A 113 4.97 2.87 9.48
CA MET A 113 4.28 2.41 8.27
C MET A 113 3.45 1.14 8.54
N LEU A 114 3.99 0.20 9.33
CA LEU A 114 3.29 -1.04 9.67
C LEU A 114 2.08 -0.80 10.57
N THR A 115 2.24 0.08 11.55
CA THR A 115 1.18 0.48 12.49
C THR A 115 0.07 1.26 11.78
N ASN A 116 0.45 2.11 10.83
CA ASN A 116 -0.44 3.01 10.09
C ASN A 116 -0.87 2.47 8.72
N ALA A 117 -0.49 1.24 8.36
CA ALA A 117 -0.72 0.68 7.02
C ALA A 117 -2.18 0.78 6.56
N ARG A 118 -3.13 0.55 7.47
CA ARG A 118 -4.55 0.71 7.19
C ARG A 118 -4.90 2.15 6.82
N LEU A 119 -4.49 3.10 7.67
CA LEU A 119 -4.77 4.52 7.46
C LEU A 119 -4.14 5.05 6.16
N ILE A 120 -2.91 4.62 5.87
CA ILE A 120 -2.21 4.92 4.62
C ILE A 120 -3.00 4.39 3.41
N GLY A 121 -3.45 3.14 3.45
CA GLY A 121 -4.28 2.53 2.39
C GLY A 121 -5.60 3.28 2.17
N MET A 122 -6.28 3.66 3.25
CA MET A 122 -7.52 4.45 3.19
C MET A 122 -7.28 5.83 2.57
N LYS A 123 -6.26 6.56 3.02
CA LYS A 123 -5.91 7.89 2.48
C LYS A 123 -5.47 7.80 1.02
N LYS A 124 -4.76 6.74 0.63
CA LYS A 124 -4.42 6.48 -0.77
C LYS A 124 -5.65 6.23 -1.64
N LYS A 125 -6.64 5.49 -1.15
CA LYS A 125 -7.91 5.28 -1.85
C LYS A 125 -8.69 6.57 -2.01
N ALA A 126 -8.77 7.39 -0.96
CA ALA A 126 -9.43 8.69 -1.01
C ALA A 126 -8.77 9.63 -2.02
N LEU A 127 -7.43 9.66 -2.07
CA LEU A 127 -6.73 10.39 -3.12
C LEU A 127 -7.11 9.87 -4.51
N SER A 128 -7.04 8.55 -4.74
CA SER A 128 -7.36 7.94 -6.04
C SER A 128 -8.82 8.14 -6.47
N TYR A 129 -9.74 8.37 -5.55
CA TYR A 129 -11.13 8.70 -5.86
C TYR A 129 -11.27 10.12 -6.40
N LEU A 130 -10.46 11.06 -5.89
CA LEU A 130 -10.54 12.48 -6.22
C LEU A 130 -9.79 12.88 -7.50
N ILE A 131 -8.85 12.07 -7.99
CA ILE A 131 -7.92 12.46 -9.07
C ILE A 131 -7.75 11.41 -10.17
#